data_AF-A0A2R7QVU5-F1
#
_entry.id   AF-A0A2R7QVU5-F1
#
_cell.length_a   1.000
_cell.length_b   1.000
_cell.length_c   1.000
_cell.angle_alpha   90.00
_cell.angle_beta   90.00
_cell.angle_gamma   90.00
#
_symmetry.space_group_name_H-M   'P 1'
#
loop_
_entity.id
_entity.type
_entity.pdbx_description
1 polymer ?
#
loop_
_entity_poly.entity_id
_entity_poly.type
_entity_poly.pdbx_seq_one_letter_code
_entity_poly.pdbx_strand_id
1 'polypeptide(L)'
;MSIEVDDLRNEIKVEAVAGDGAFELEAFAAVFARRLEDAEAAANLNVEPLRCNGPRRKRLELLGYGESPLEQSLVILAGRYFGRDATLTMTDAKDSIGRATGYIEAAVDGWLTTHLEMSSREWEYADYFSKQIRGGKIARIRVILITDGLMSGRIRTVESGTVAGLKATYEIWDQRRIVDATLPERGSEDIRVDFTKWLSDGLPCLVAPSNDETTRTYLAVIPARVLAEVFDEYGSLLLESNVRTFLSARGQVNRGIQSTLAQEPARFLAYNNGLTTTATEVELGRSSECTTIRSLHRWQIVNGGQTTASIAHFLRNNKSEDIIDEVSIQMKLVTVSESDSATVVQAVAKYANSQNRVSAADLFSTHEFHIRMEQISRRLKAPAKEGHQYQTGWFYERARGQWENDRTARGSAGEQAKFELEYPKSQRITKTDWAKYDYCWNQHPDLVSKGAQSVF
;
A
#
# COMPACT_ATOMS: atom_id res chain seq x y z
N MET A 1 11.92 18.60 -3.83
CA MET A 1 10.70 18.70 -4.64
C MET A 1 10.82 19.61 -5.86
N SER A 2 11.11 20.92 -5.77
CA SER A 2 11.21 21.75 -7.00
C SER A 2 12.44 21.39 -7.85
N ILE A 3 13.60 21.18 -7.22
CA ILE A 3 14.85 20.80 -7.87
C ILE A 3 14.70 19.45 -8.61
N GLU A 4 14.11 18.44 -7.96
CA GLU A 4 13.94 17.10 -8.55
C GLU A 4 12.92 17.08 -9.72
N VAL A 5 11.94 17.98 -9.70
CA VAL A 5 10.99 18.17 -10.82
C VAL A 5 11.68 18.87 -12.00
N ASP A 6 12.55 19.84 -11.74
CA ASP A 6 13.37 20.46 -12.77
C ASP A 6 14.36 19.45 -13.36
N ASP A 7 14.89 18.54 -12.55
CA ASP A 7 15.75 17.44 -13.00
C ASP A 7 15.00 16.48 -13.92
N LEU A 8 13.76 16.09 -13.58
CA LEU A 8 12.91 15.25 -14.46
C LEU A 8 12.68 15.91 -15.82
N ARG A 9 12.41 17.22 -15.85
CA ARG A 9 12.22 17.95 -17.12
C ARG A 9 13.51 18.09 -17.92
N ASN A 10 14.63 18.29 -17.25
CA ASN A 10 15.94 18.33 -17.90
C ASN A 10 16.29 16.96 -18.48
N GLU A 11 16.00 15.88 -17.77
CA GLU A 11 16.19 14.51 -18.25
C GLU A 11 15.39 14.26 -19.55
N ILE A 12 14.10 14.63 -19.58
CA ILE A 12 13.26 14.52 -20.79
C ILE A 12 13.85 15.32 -21.96
N LYS A 13 14.36 16.54 -21.71
CA LYS A 13 14.99 17.37 -22.75
C LYS A 13 16.30 16.78 -23.25
N VAL A 14 17.13 16.24 -22.36
CA VAL A 14 18.40 15.60 -22.72
C VAL A 14 18.15 14.36 -23.57
N GLU A 15 17.20 13.51 -23.16
CA GLU A 15 16.80 12.32 -23.91
C GLU A 15 16.28 12.69 -25.32
N ALA A 16 15.48 13.76 -25.43
CA ALA A 16 14.97 14.24 -26.72
C ALA A 16 16.08 14.72 -27.68
N VAL A 17 17.17 15.30 -27.15
CA VAL A 17 18.31 15.76 -27.96
C VAL A 17 19.21 14.60 -28.38
N ALA A 18 19.35 13.57 -27.54
CA ALA A 18 20.20 12.41 -27.81
C ALA A 18 19.64 11.46 -28.87
N GLY A 19 18.31 11.40 -29.04
CA GLY A 19 17.61 10.47 -29.94
C GLY A 19 17.53 10.90 -31.42
N ASP A 20 18.52 11.59 -31.98
CA ASP A 20 18.58 12.01 -33.40
C ASP A 20 17.33 12.79 -33.90
N GLY A 21 16.66 13.53 -32.99
CA GLY A 21 15.41 14.23 -33.27
C GLY A 21 14.13 13.45 -32.93
N ALA A 22 14.23 12.35 -32.18
CA ALA A 22 13.09 11.65 -31.58
C ALA A 22 12.13 12.65 -30.91
N PHE A 23 10.84 12.55 -31.24
CA PHE A 23 9.81 13.50 -30.81
C PHE A 23 9.83 13.62 -29.27
N GLU A 24 9.70 14.83 -28.71
CA GLU A 24 9.69 15.09 -27.26
C GLU A 24 8.77 14.15 -26.45
N LEU A 25 7.71 13.66 -27.09
CA LEU A 25 6.78 12.68 -26.53
C LEU A 25 7.39 11.30 -26.30
N GLU A 26 8.26 10.84 -27.20
CA GLU A 26 8.96 9.56 -27.11
C GLU A 26 9.99 9.60 -25.99
N ALA A 27 10.78 10.68 -25.93
CA ALA A 27 11.70 10.94 -24.82
C ALA A 27 10.96 11.01 -23.46
N PHE A 28 9.82 11.71 -23.42
CA PHE A 28 8.94 11.75 -22.26
C PHE A 28 8.47 10.34 -21.84
N ALA A 29 8.01 9.53 -22.79
CA ALA A 29 7.55 8.17 -22.52
C ALA A 29 8.70 7.26 -22.05
N ALA A 30 9.89 7.39 -22.65
CA ALA A 30 11.10 6.65 -22.29
C ALA A 30 11.53 6.92 -20.85
N VAL A 31 11.65 8.19 -20.47
CA VAL A 31 12.03 8.60 -19.11
C VAL A 31 11.02 8.08 -18.09
N PHE A 32 9.72 8.26 -18.35
CA PHE A 32 8.69 7.77 -17.44
C PHE A 32 8.62 6.24 -17.37
N ALA A 33 8.83 5.52 -18.48
CA ALA A 33 8.88 4.06 -18.47
C ALA A 33 10.02 3.54 -17.60
N ARG A 34 11.25 4.05 -17.77
CA ARG A 34 12.40 3.70 -16.92
C ARG A 34 12.09 3.93 -15.45
N ARG A 35 11.58 5.11 -15.09
CA ARG A 35 11.23 5.43 -13.71
C ARG A 35 10.10 4.58 -13.14
N LEU A 36 9.13 4.15 -13.97
CA LEU A 36 8.09 3.23 -13.56
C LEU A 36 8.63 1.82 -13.31
N GLU A 37 9.65 1.40 -14.04
CA GLU A 37 10.34 0.12 -13.80
C GLU A 37 11.22 0.18 -12.56
N ASP A 38 12.00 1.26 -12.38
CA ASP A 38 12.81 1.49 -11.18
C ASP A 38 11.96 1.52 -9.90
N ALA A 39 10.75 2.07 -9.98
CA ALA A 39 9.78 2.09 -8.89
C ALA A 39 8.97 0.79 -8.73
N GLU A 40 9.30 -0.26 -9.49
CA GLU A 40 8.58 -1.54 -9.56
C GLU A 40 7.07 -1.39 -9.85
N ALA A 41 6.66 -0.25 -10.43
CA ALA A 41 5.28 0.08 -10.71
C ALA A 41 4.76 -0.64 -11.96
N ALA A 42 5.64 -0.94 -12.91
CA ALA A 42 5.41 -1.76 -14.10
C ALA A 42 6.73 -2.45 -14.49
N ALA A 43 6.67 -3.45 -15.37
CA ALA A 43 7.87 -4.17 -15.82
C ALA A 43 7.77 -4.47 -17.32
N ASN A 44 8.92 -4.53 -17.98
CA ASN A 44 9.07 -4.81 -19.41
C ASN A 44 8.24 -3.86 -20.28
N LEU A 45 8.31 -2.56 -19.99
CA LEU A 45 7.64 -1.52 -20.74
C LEU A 45 8.41 -1.25 -22.05
N ASN A 46 7.78 -1.60 -23.16
CA ASN A 46 8.22 -1.20 -24.48
C ASN A 46 7.62 0.17 -24.80
N VAL A 47 8.47 1.17 -24.95
CA VAL A 47 8.06 2.52 -25.37
C VAL A 47 7.94 2.55 -26.87
N GLU A 48 6.72 2.78 -27.32
CA GLU A 48 6.38 2.76 -28.73
C GLU A 48 5.23 3.74 -29.01
N PRO A 49 5.54 5.02 -29.28
CA PRO A 49 4.52 6.01 -29.55
C PRO A 49 3.82 5.78 -30.89
N LEU A 50 2.56 5.40 -30.84
CA LEU A 50 1.68 5.14 -31.99
C LEU A 50 0.59 6.20 -32.07
N ARG A 51 0.36 6.75 -33.26
CA ARG A 51 -0.67 7.79 -33.49
C ARG A 51 -1.43 7.54 -34.78
N CYS A 52 -2.74 7.40 -34.68
CA CYS A 52 -3.59 7.22 -35.85
C CYS A 52 -4.98 7.84 -35.68
N ASN A 53 -5.75 7.87 -36.77
CA ASN A 53 -7.15 8.24 -36.75
C ASN A 53 -8.00 6.97 -36.70
N GLY A 54 -8.79 6.84 -35.64
CA GLY A 54 -9.76 5.77 -35.46
C GLY A 54 -11.14 6.07 -36.06
N PRO A 55 -12.15 5.25 -35.69
CA PRO A 55 -13.53 5.44 -36.10
C PRO A 55 -14.01 6.87 -35.84
N ARG A 56 -14.77 7.43 -36.80
CA ARG A 56 -15.27 8.82 -36.76
C ARG A 56 -14.17 9.88 -36.64
N ARG A 57 -12.97 9.59 -37.15
CA ARG A 57 -11.76 10.45 -37.05
C ARG A 57 -11.36 10.78 -35.61
N LYS A 58 -11.72 9.92 -34.65
CA LYS A 58 -11.24 10.03 -33.27
C LYS A 58 -9.72 9.86 -33.30
N ARG A 59 -8.97 10.78 -32.71
CA ARG A 59 -7.51 10.64 -32.56
C ARG A 59 -7.24 9.51 -31.56
N LEU A 60 -6.38 8.57 -31.93
CA LEU A 60 -5.94 7.46 -31.08
C LEU A 60 -4.44 7.61 -30.85
N GLU A 61 -4.00 7.31 -29.64
CA GLU A 61 -2.61 7.50 -29.21
C GLU A 61 -2.28 6.50 -28.12
N LEU A 62 -1.19 5.77 -28.29
CA LEU A 62 -0.64 4.81 -27.32
C LEU A 62 0.86 5.09 -27.24
N LEU A 63 1.42 5.23 -26.04
CA LEU A 63 2.85 5.58 -25.88
C LEU A 63 3.76 4.37 -25.68
N GLY A 64 3.17 3.23 -25.34
CA GLY A 64 3.91 2.01 -25.09
C GLY A 64 3.03 0.98 -24.40
N TYR A 65 3.62 -0.18 -24.17
CA TYR A 65 2.93 -1.31 -23.58
C TYR A 65 3.91 -2.21 -22.82
N GLY A 66 3.41 -2.94 -21.83
CA GLY A 66 4.15 -3.99 -21.15
C GLY A 66 3.28 -5.22 -21.01
N GLU A 67 3.87 -6.40 -21.15
CA GLU A 67 3.14 -7.66 -21.03
C GLU A 67 3.69 -8.49 -19.88
N SER A 68 2.77 -9.08 -19.13
CA SER A 68 3.12 -10.15 -18.19
C SER A 68 2.41 -11.43 -18.61
N PRO A 69 3.10 -12.36 -19.29
CA PRO A 69 2.53 -13.65 -19.69
C PRO A 69 2.05 -14.47 -18.49
N LEU A 70 2.77 -14.39 -17.35
CA LEU A 70 2.41 -15.05 -16.09
C LEU A 70 1.08 -14.53 -15.52
N GLU A 71 0.84 -13.23 -15.65
CA GLU A 71 -0.35 -12.57 -15.11
C GLU A 71 -1.50 -12.44 -16.10
N GLN A 72 -1.27 -12.81 -17.37
CA GLN A 72 -2.15 -12.56 -18.52
C GLN A 72 -2.63 -11.10 -18.53
N SER A 73 -1.72 -10.16 -18.26
CA SER A 73 -2.04 -8.74 -18.14
C SER A 73 -1.28 -7.92 -19.15
N LEU A 74 -1.99 -6.97 -19.74
CA LEU A 74 -1.44 -5.96 -20.63
C LEU A 74 -1.42 -4.60 -19.92
N VAL A 75 -0.24 -4.04 -19.75
CA VAL A 75 -0.05 -2.64 -19.34
C VAL A 75 -0.05 -1.78 -20.59
N ILE A 76 -0.84 -0.71 -20.60
CA ILE A 76 -0.89 0.28 -21.67
C ILE A 76 -0.44 1.62 -21.10
N LEU A 77 0.55 2.24 -21.73
CA LEU A 77 0.96 3.60 -21.42
C LEU A 77 0.14 4.59 -22.24
N ALA A 78 -0.70 5.34 -21.53
CA ALA A 78 -1.32 6.56 -22.04
C ALA A 78 -0.48 7.75 -21.56
N GLY A 79 -0.45 8.86 -22.30
CA GLY A 79 0.27 10.04 -21.81
C GLY A 79 -0.38 11.37 -22.10
N ARG A 80 0.04 12.34 -21.30
CA ARG A 80 -0.26 13.76 -21.48
C ARG A 80 1.01 14.55 -21.21
N TYR A 81 1.63 15.03 -22.28
CA TYR A 81 2.79 15.90 -22.20
C TYR A 81 2.36 17.36 -22.36
N PHE A 82 2.76 18.23 -21.42
CA PHE A 82 2.48 19.66 -21.40
C PHE A 82 3.71 20.49 -21.76
N GLY A 83 4.92 20.03 -21.46
CA GLY A 83 6.19 20.74 -21.69
C GLY A 83 6.38 21.99 -20.82
N ARG A 84 5.49 22.22 -19.84
CA ARG A 84 5.44 23.39 -18.97
C ARG A 84 4.69 23.08 -17.69
N ASP A 85 4.76 23.98 -16.71
CA ASP A 85 3.92 23.92 -15.53
C ASP A 85 2.44 23.96 -15.91
N ALA A 86 1.79 22.82 -15.71
CA ALA A 86 0.38 22.62 -16.01
C ALA A 86 -0.22 21.65 -14.99
N THR A 87 -1.54 21.72 -14.86
CA THR A 87 -2.32 20.80 -14.03
C THR A 87 -3.10 19.84 -14.93
N LEU A 88 -2.94 18.54 -14.72
CA LEU A 88 -3.77 17.52 -15.35
C LEU A 88 -5.18 17.59 -14.75
N THR A 89 -6.17 17.93 -15.57
CA THR A 89 -7.58 17.89 -15.18
C THR A 89 -8.20 16.50 -15.45
N MET A 90 -9.37 16.22 -14.86
CA MET A 90 -10.09 14.97 -15.15
C MET A 90 -10.49 14.87 -16.63
N THR A 91 -10.72 16.01 -17.29
CA THR A 91 -11.00 16.05 -18.74
C THR A 91 -9.79 15.62 -19.55
N ASP A 92 -8.60 16.16 -19.22
CA ASP A 92 -7.35 15.75 -19.87
C ASP A 92 -7.07 14.26 -19.64
N ALA A 93 -7.27 13.77 -18.41
CA ALA A 93 -7.06 12.37 -18.07
C ALA A 93 -7.98 11.44 -18.86
N LYS A 94 -9.28 11.75 -18.92
CA LYS A 94 -10.26 10.96 -19.68
C LYS A 94 -9.98 10.99 -21.18
N ASP A 95 -9.54 12.12 -21.72
CA ASP A 95 -9.14 12.24 -23.13
C ASP A 95 -7.94 11.33 -23.42
N SER A 96 -6.81 11.50 -22.70
CA SER A 96 -5.60 10.69 -22.93
C SER A 96 -5.85 9.19 -22.72
N ILE A 97 -6.55 8.80 -21.65
CA ILE A 97 -6.93 7.39 -21.42
C ILE A 97 -7.81 6.89 -22.57
N GLY A 98 -8.82 7.68 -22.97
CA GLY A 98 -9.77 7.31 -24.02
C GLY A 98 -9.15 7.19 -25.41
N ARG A 99 -8.01 7.84 -25.67
CA ARG A 99 -7.22 7.67 -26.90
C ARG A 99 -6.46 6.34 -26.89
N ALA A 100 -5.84 6.01 -25.77
CA ALA A 100 -5.08 4.76 -25.62
C ALA A 100 -5.99 3.53 -25.59
N THR A 101 -7.08 3.57 -24.82
CA THR A 101 -8.06 2.48 -24.81
C THR A 101 -8.78 2.34 -26.14
N GLY A 102 -9.10 3.46 -26.79
CA GLY A 102 -9.71 3.47 -28.12
C GLY A 102 -8.84 2.82 -29.19
N TYR A 103 -7.51 2.89 -29.06
CA TYR A 103 -6.58 2.17 -29.92
C TYR A 103 -6.75 0.66 -29.77
N ILE A 104 -6.75 0.16 -28.54
CA ILE A 104 -6.93 -1.26 -28.25
C ILE A 104 -8.32 -1.76 -28.70
N GLU A 105 -9.37 -0.97 -28.47
CA GLU A 105 -10.72 -1.30 -28.94
C GLU A 105 -10.79 -1.39 -30.47
N ALA A 106 -10.24 -0.40 -31.17
CA ALA A 106 -10.23 -0.36 -32.64
C ALA A 106 -9.28 -1.39 -33.28
N ALA A 107 -8.31 -1.91 -32.51
CA ALA A 107 -7.49 -3.04 -32.90
C ALA A 107 -8.26 -4.35 -32.77
N VAL A 108 -8.94 -4.55 -31.64
CA VAL A 108 -9.68 -5.78 -31.33
C VAL A 108 -10.97 -5.89 -32.14
N ASP A 109 -11.64 -4.79 -32.50
CA ASP A 109 -12.80 -4.83 -33.39
C ASP A 109 -12.42 -5.05 -34.88
N GLY A 110 -11.14 -4.87 -35.22
CA GLY A 110 -10.59 -5.03 -36.58
C GLY A 110 -10.69 -3.78 -37.44
N TRP A 111 -11.10 -2.64 -36.88
CA TRP A 111 -11.23 -1.39 -37.63
C TRP A 111 -9.87 -0.90 -38.12
N LEU A 112 -8.86 -0.87 -37.24
CA LEU A 112 -7.51 -0.40 -37.58
C LEU A 112 -6.86 -1.26 -38.66
N THR A 113 -6.98 -2.59 -38.56
CA THR A 113 -6.40 -3.51 -39.54
C THR A 113 -7.08 -3.45 -40.91
N THR A 114 -8.30 -2.91 -40.98
CA THR A 114 -9.04 -2.71 -42.23
C THR A 114 -8.74 -1.35 -42.89
N HIS A 115 -8.42 -0.32 -42.11
CA HIS A 115 -8.34 1.08 -42.57
C HIS A 115 -6.93 1.68 -42.58
N LEU A 116 -5.96 1.02 -41.95
CA LEU A 116 -4.55 1.42 -42.00
C LEU A 116 -3.77 0.58 -43.01
N GLU A 117 -2.66 1.12 -43.51
CA GLU A 117 -1.77 0.40 -44.43
C GLU A 117 -1.03 -0.71 -43.68
N MET A 118 -0.97 -1.92 -44.26
CA MET A 118 -0.36 -3.10 -43.63
C MET A 118 1.14 -2.92 -43.29
N SER A 119 1.83 -2.02 -43.99
CA SER A 119 3.22 -1.66 -43.73
C SER A 119 3.42 -0.61 -42.63
N SER A 120 2.34 -0.03 -42.10
CA SER A 120 2.41 0.95 -41.02
C SER A 120 2.60 0.26 -39.66
N ARG A 121 3.35 0.91 -38.76
CA ARG A 121 3.60 0.40 -37.41
C ARG A 121 2.29 0.31 -36.63
N GLU A 122 1.41 1.29 -36.80
CA GLU A 122 0.09 1.31 -36.18
C GLU A 122 -0.76 0.10 -36.62
N TRP A 123 -0.68 -0.30 -37.89
CA TRP A 123 -1.34 -1.52 -38.33
C TRP A 123 -0.73 -2.77 -37.67
N GLU A 124 0.60 -2.87 -37.65
CA GLU A 124 1.32 -4.01 -37.08
C GLU A 124 0.98 -4.23 -35.60
N TYR A 125 1.06 -3.18 -34.79
CA TYR A 125 0.71 -3.26 -33.37
C TYR A 125 -0.80 -3.47 -33.15
N ALA A 126 -1.66 -2.94 -34.02
CA ALA A 126 -3.09 -3.24 -33.93
C ALA A 126 -3.37 -4.74 -34.19
N ASP A 127 -2.78 -5.32 -35.23
CA ASP A 127 -2.88 -6.77 -35.50
C ASP A 127 -2.30 -7.61 -34.35
N TYR A 128 -1.14 -7.20 -33.82
CA TYR A 128 -0.52 -7.81 -32.65
C TYR A 128 -1.46 -7.85 -31.44
N PHE A 129 -1.93 -6.69 -30.97
CA PHE A 129 -2.82 -6.63 -29.80
C PHE A 129 -4.12 -7.38 -30.04
N SER A 130 -4.69 -7.29 -31.25
CA SER A 130 -5.90 -8.02 -31.64
C SER A 130 -5.70 -9.53 -31.49
N LYS A 131 -4.59 -10.08 -32.00
CA LYS A 131 -4.24 -11.51 -31.89
C LYS A 131 -4.02 -11.94 -30.44
N GLN A 132 -3.33 -11.14 -29.62
CA GLN A 132 -3.07 -11.50 -28.22
C GLN A 132 -4.38 -11.52 -27.39
N ILE A 133 -5.24 -10.52 -27.59
CA ILE A 133 -6.51 -10.39 -26.86
C ILE A 133 -7.53 -11.42 -27.33
N ARG A 134 -7.78 -11.54 -28.65
CA ARG A 134 -8.72 -12.54 -29.20
C ARG A 134 -8.23 -13.97 -28.98
N GLY A 135 -6.90 -14.16 -28.96
CA GLY A 135 -6.26 -15.44 -28.64
C GLY A 135 -6.31 -15.82 -27.16
N GLY A 136 -6.91 -14.99 -26.29
CA GLY A 136 -7.10 -15.29 -24.87
C GLY A 136 -5.81 -15.27 -24.04
N LYS A 137 -4.70 -14.72 -24.56
CA LYS A 137 -3.45 -14.59 -23.83
C LYS A 137 -3.48 -13.42 -22.83
N ILE A 138 -4.41 -12.48 -23.02
CA ILE A 138 -4.60 -11.30 -22.18
C ILE A 138 -6.00 -11.38 -21.57
N ALA A 139 -6.07 -11.41 -20.23
CA ALA A 139 -7.31 -11.49 -19.45
C ALA A 139 -7.71 -10.16 -18.80
N ARG A 140 -6.77 -9.23 -18.65
CA ARG A 140 -6.98 -7.91 -18.03
C ARG A 140 -6.04 -6.85 -18.60
N ILE A 141 -6.51 -5.61 -18.58
CA ILE A 141 -5.76 -4.45 -19.06
C ILE A 141 -5.53 -3.50 -17.88
N ARG A 142 -4.32 -2.97 -17.75
CA ARG A 142 -3.98 -1.91 -16.81
C ARG A 142 -3.50 -0.72 -17.62
N VAL A 143 -4.18 0.40 -17.50
CA VAL A 143 -3.81 1.63 -18.21
C VAL A 143 -3.12 2.56 -17.22
N ILE A 144 -1.88 2.91 -17.53
CA ILE A 144 -1.07 3.86 -16.77
C ILE A 144 -1.01 5.15 -17.58
N LEU A 145 -1.63 6.21 -17.06
CA LEU A 145 -1.54 7.55 -17.62
C LEU A 145 -0.34 8.28 -17.00
N ILE A 146 0.66 8.59 -17.82
CA ILE A 146 1.83 9.39 -17.42
C ILE A 146 1.64 10.87 -17.79
N THR A 147 2.11 11.79 -16.95
CA THR A 147 2.06 13.24 -17.22
C THR A 147 3.21 14.00 -16.56
N ASP A 148 3.76 15.00 -17.26
CA ASP A 148 4.74 15.97 -16.74
C ASP A 148 4.06 17.16 -16.02
N GLY A 149 2.72 17.25 -16.07
CA GLY A 149 1.93 18.15 -15.23
C GLY A 149 1.62 17.58 -13.84
N LEU A 150 1.15 18.42 -12.91
CA LEU A 150 0.65 18.00 -11.60
C LEU A 150 -0.81 17.54 -11.68
N MET A 151 -1.17 16.46 -10.99
CA MET A 151 -2.55 16.02 -10.91
C MET A 151 -3.40 17.01 -10.09
N SER A 152 -4.58 17.38 -10.61
CA SER A 152 -5.53 18.19 -9.84
C SER A 152 -6.02 17.44 -8.60
N GLY A 153 -5.98 18.06 -7.43
CA GLY A 153 -6.54 17.50 -6.18
C GLY A 153 -8.06 17.23 -6.20
N ARG A 154 -8.75 17.59 -7.28
CA ARG A 154 -10.16 17.21 -7.54
C ARG A 154 -10.30 15.78 -8.06
N ILE A 155 -9.23 15.20 -8.61
CA ILE A 155 -9.18 13.80 -9.05
C ILE A 155 -8.94 12.95 -7.80
N ARG A 156 -10.01 12.43 -7.20
CA ARG A 156 -9.94 11.59 -5.99
C ARG A 156 -9.93 10.10 -6.30
N THR A 157 -10.58 9.70 -7.39
CA THR A 157 -10.73 8.32 -7.82
C THR A 157 -10.77 8.27 -9.35
N VAL A 158 -10.25 7.19 -9.93
CA VAL A 158 -10.42 6.84 -11.34
C VAL A 158 -11.09 5.47 -11.38
N GLU A 159 -12.33 5.43 -11.84
CA GLU A 159 -13.15 4.21 -11.82
C GLU A 159 -12.63 3.18 -12.83
N SER A 160 -12.48 1.92 -12.41
CA SER A 160 -12.20 0.81 -13.32
C SER A 160 -13.32 0.64 -14.35
N GLY A 161 -12.96 0.16 -15.54
CA GLY A 161 -13.91 -0.02 -16.64
C GLY A 161 -13.63 -1.29 -17.44
N THR A 162 -13.99 -1.24 -18.71
CA THR A 162 -13.82 -2.33 -19.66
C THR A 162 -13.16 -1.77 -20.92
N VAL A 163 -12.21 -2.50 -21.48
CA VAL A 163 -11.54 -2.16 -22.74
C VAL A 163 -11.52 -3.43 -23.59
N ALA A 164 -12.09 -3.36 -24.79
CA ALA A 164 -12.23 -4.51 -25.69
C ALA A 164 -12.88 -5.75 -25.01
N GLY A 165 -13.83 -5.53 -24.10
CA GLY A 165 -14.50 -6.59 -23.34
C GLY A 165 -13.70 -7.17 -22.15
N LEU A 166 -12.44 -6.74 -21.95
CA LEU A 166 -11.60 -7.12 -20.82
C LEU A 166 -11.71 -6.10 -19.67
N LYS A 167 -11.55 -6.58 -18.43
CA LYS A 167 -11.51 -5.69 -17.26
C LYS A 167 -10.30 -4.75 -17.36
N ALA A 168 -10.54 -3.46 -17.17
CA ALA A 168 -9.53 -2.42 -17.26
C ALA A 168 -9.41 -1.63 -15.94
N THR A 169 -8.19 -1.48 -15.42
CA THR A 169 -7.88 -0.56 -14.33
C THR A 169 -7.13 0.66 -14.86
N TYR A 170 -7.27 1.80 -14.18
CA TYR A 170 -6.65 3.05 -14.60
C TYR A 170 -5.86 3.65 -13.44
N GLU A 171 -4.63 4.08 -13.73
CA GLU A 171 -3.75 4.74 -12.78
C GLU A 171 -3.16 6.00 -13.41
N ILE A 172 -2.97 7.05 -12.61
CA ILE A 172 -2.34 8.29 -13.05
C ILE A 172 -1.02 8.46 -12.31
N TRP A 173 0.05 8.70 -13.07
CA TRP A 173 1.39 8.97 -12.61
C TRP A 173 1.78 10.37 -13.04
N ASP A 174 1.63 11.31 -12.11
CA ASP A 174 2.03 12.69 -12.31
C ASP A 174 3.49 12.92 -11.93
N GLN A 175 4.02 14.11 -12.27
CA GLN A 175 5.43 14.44 -12.01
C GLN A 175 5.82 14.31 -10.54
N ARG A 176 4.87 14.52 -9.60
CA ARG A 176 5.15 14.38 -8.17
C ARG A 176 5.24 12.91 -7.78
N ARG A 177 4.25 12.11 -8.17
CA ARG A 177 4.18 10.68 -7.84
C ARG A 177 5.38 9.91 -8.40
N ILE A 178 5.82 10.24 -9.61
CA ILE A 178 6.97 9.56 -10.22
C ILE A 178 8.28 9.95 -9.51
N VAL A 179 8.47 11.23 -9.16
CA VAL A 179 9.65 11.68 -8.40
C VAL A 179 9.65 11.03 -7.02
N ASP A 180 8.53 11.09 -6.29
CA ASP A 180 8.39 10.51 -4.95
C ASP A 180 8.66 8.99 -4.93
N ALA A 181 8.34 8.28 -6.02
CA ALA A 181 8.58 6.83 -6.14
C ALA A 181 10.03 6.46 -6.54
N THR A 182 10.77 7.39 -7.14
CA THR A 182 12.19 7.20 -7.53
C THR A 182 13.17 7.73 -6.50
N LEU A 183 12.70 8.47 -5.49
CA LEU A 183 13.52 8.78 -4.33
C LEU A 183 13.85 7.46 -3.62
N PRO A 184 15.12 7.25 -3.22
CA PRO A 184 15.43 6.17 -2.29
C PRO A 184 14.44 6.25 -1.14
N GLU A 185 13.82 5.12 -0.75
CA GLU A 185 13.03 5.09 0.47
C GLU A 185 13.87 5.80 1.54
N ARG A 186 13.36 6.88 2.15
CA ARG A 186 13.85 7.27 3.46
C ARG A 186 13.53 6.10 4.37
N GLY A 187 14.44 5.14 4.43
CA GLY A 187 14.33 3.98 5.29
C GLY A 187 14.30 4.45 6.73
N SER A 188 13.93 3.55 7.65
CA SER A 188 14.08 3.80 9.08
C SER A 188 15.52 4.08 9.53
N GLU A 189 16.49 3.97 8.61
CA GLU A 189 17.92 4.21 8.82
C GLU A 189 18.21 5.64 9.31
N ASP A 190 17.39 6.61 8.91
CA ASP A 190 17.57 8.04 9.24
C ASP A 190 16.78 8.51 10.48
N ILE A 191 16.01 7.63 11.13
CA ILE A 191 15.21 8.03 12.30
C ILE A 191 16.15 8.21 13.50
N ARG A 192 16.37 9.46 13.90
CA ARG A 192 17.11 9.82 15.12
C ARG A 192 16.26 10.66 16.04
N VAL A 193 15.86 10.08 17.16
CA VAL A 193 15.02 10.76 18.15
C VAL A 193 15.85 11.16 19.34
N ASP A 194 15.91 12.47 19.61
CA ASP A 194 16.61 13.06 20.75
C ASP A 194 15.57 13.50 21.79
N PHE A 195 15.47 12.74 22.89
CA PHE A 195 14.54 13.01 23.97
C PHE A 195 14.89 14.28 24.76
N THR A 196 16.13 14.78 24.65
CA THR A 196 16.56 15.99 25.38
C THR A 196 15.84 17.26 24.90
N LYS A 197 15.23 17.20 23.71
CA LYS A 197 14.33 18.24 23.18
C LYS A 197 13.10 18.48 24.07
N TRP A 198 12.63 17.45 24.78
CA TRP A 198 11.44 17.51 25.63
C TRP A 198 11.76 17.35 27.12
N LEU A 199 12.76 16.54 27.44
CA LEU A 199 13.14 16.19 28.81
C LEU A 199 14.62 16.47 28.98
N SER A 200 15.00 17.50 29.73
CA SER A 200 16.39 18.00 29.79
C SER A 200 17.46 16.92 30.06
N ASP A 201 17.15 15.95 30.92
CA ASP A 201 18.07 14.86 31.26
C ASP A 201 17.90 13.61 30.38
N GLY A 202 16.94 13.60 29.46
CA GLY A 202 16.49 12.45 28.68
C GLY A 202 15.31 11.71 29.32
N LEU A 203 14.82 10.67 28.65
CA LEU A 203 13.69 9.86 29.09
C LEU A 203 14.12 8.87 30.19
N PRO A 204 13.62 8.95 31.43
CA PRO A 204 13.96 8.00 32.49
C PRO A 204 13.67 6.55 32.11
N CYS A 205 14.61 5.64 32.39
CA CYS A 205 14.47 4.23 32.05
C CYS A 205 15.08 3.29 33.10
N LEU A 206 14.55 2.07 33.15
CA LEU A 206 15.14 0.94 33.82
C LEU A 206 15.87 0.06 32.80
N VAL A 207 17.12 -0.27 33.09
CA VAL A 207 17.93 -1.18 32.28
C VAL A 207 17.70 -2.60 32.79
N ALA A 208 17.18 -3.48 31.94
CA ALA A 208 17.01 -4.89 32.29
C ALA A 208 18.39 -5.59 32.33
N PRO A 209 18.68 -6.40 33.35
CA PRO A 209 19.83 -7.29 33.32
C PRO A 209 19.73 -8.24 32.13
N SER A 210 20.79 -8.36 31.33
CA SER A 210 20.86 -9.28 30.19
C SER A 210 22.15 -10.09 30.26
N ASN A 211 22.04 -11.39 29.98
CA ASN A 211 23.18 -12.29 29.78
C ASN A 211 23.51 -12.45 28.28
N ASP A 212 22.74 -11.80 27.42
CA ASP A 212 22.93 -11.79 25.97
C ASP A 212 23.59 -10.45 25.59
N GLU A 213 24.76 -10.53 24.93
CA GLU A 213 25.52 -9.36 24.49
C GLU A 213 24.90 -8.71 23.24
N THR A 214 24.06 -9.44 22.50
CA THR A 214 23.47 -9.00 21.23
C THR A 214 22.19 -8.19 21.41
N THR A 215 21.50 -8.37 22.55
CA THR A 215 20.25 -7.66 22.86
C THR A 215 20.23 -7.10 24.27
N ARG A 216 19.81 -5.83 24.40
CA ARG A 216 19.54 -5.18 25.69
C ARG A 216 18.12 -4.67 25.71
N THR A 217 17.47 -4.77 26.86
CA THR A 217 16.09 -4.33 27.03
C THR A 217 16.02 -3.18 28.03
N TYR A 218 15.23 -2.17 27.69
CA TYR A 218 14.97 -0.99 28.50
C TYR A 218 13.46 -0.85 28.71
N LEU A 219 13.06 -0.46 29.92
CA LEU A 219 11.69 -0.12 30.25
C LEU A 219 11.61 1.36 30.60
N ALA A 220 10.70 2.09 29.97
CA ALA A 220 10.51 3.52 30.20
C ALA A 220 9.02 3.87 30.22
N VAL A 221 8.71 5.06 30.71
CA VAL A 221 7.36 5.64 30.65
C VAL A 221 7.44 6.91 29.81
N ILE A 222 6.91 6.86 28.59
CA ILE A 222 6.94 7.99 27.65
C ILE A 222 5.70 8.87 27.83
N PRO A 223 5.84 10.20 27.94
CA PRO A 223 4.70 11.11 27.90
C PRO A 223 4.02 11.06 26.52
N ALA A 224 2.69 11.11 26.49
CA ALA A 224 1.92 11.02 25.25
C ALA A 224 2.24 12.14 24.27
N ARG A 225 2.48 13.36 24.78
CA ARG A 225 2.91 14.52 23.98
C ARG A 225 4.18 14.22 23.18
N VAL A 226 5.21 13.69 23.85
CA VAL A 226 6.49 13.33 23.22
C VAL A 226 6.28 12.28 22.13
N LEU A 227 5.52 11.21 22.43
CA LEU A 227 5.23 10.16 21.45
C LEU A 227 4.49 10.71 20.22
N ALA A 228 3.53 11.61 20.42
CA ALA A 228 2.74 12.20 19.36
C ALA A 228 3.57 13.14 18.47
N GLU A 229 4.40 14.00 19.06
CA GLU A 229 5.26 14.90 18.31
C GLU A 229 6.30 14.15 17.49
N VAL A 230 6.90 13.08 18.03
CA VAL A 230 7.78 12.20 17.27
C VAL A 230 7.02 11.50 16.14
N PHE A 231 5.79 11.05 16.38
CA PHE A 231 4.97 10.46 15.32
C PHE A 231 4.53 11.47 14.26
N ASP A 232 4.32 12.74 14.61
CA ASP A 232 4.04 13.80 13.64
C ASP A 232 5.28 14.14 12.79
N GLU A 233 6.50 14.04 13.37
CA GLU A 233 7.77 14.25 12.66
C GLU A 233 8.08 13.12 11.65
N TYR A 234 7.96 11.85 12.06
CA TYR A 234 8.38 10.70 11.24
C TYR A 234 7.21 9.93 10.58
N GLY A 235 5.97 10.18 11.01
CA GLY A 235 4.78 9.54 10.45
C GLY A 235 4.82 8.01 10.51
N SER A 236 4.35 7.37 9.43
CA SER A 236 4.34 5.91 9.32
C SER A 236 5.73 5.28 9.25
N LEU A 237 6.80 6.06 9.04
CA LEU A 237 8.18 5.53 9.04
C LEU A 237 8.60 5.04 10.43
N LEU A 238 8.04 5.64 11.49
CA LEU A 238 8.24 5.22 12.88
C LEU A 238 7.61 3.85 13.19
N LEU A 239 6.67 3.39 12.35
CA LEU A 239 6.03 2.08 12.49
C LEU A 239 6.78 1.06 11.63
N GLU A 240 7.01 -0.13 12.20
CA GLU A 240 7.53 -1.27 11.45
C GLU A 240 6.52 -1.68 10.35
N SER A 241 7.01 -2.22 9.23
CA SER A 241 6.21 -2.52 8.03
C SER A 241 4.95 -3.35 8.33
N ASN A 242 5.05 -4.34 9.24
CA ASN A 242 3.90 -5.16 9.64
C ASN A 242 2.87 -4.39 10.48
N VAL A 243 3.28 -3.31 11.17
CA VAL A 243 2.41 -2.45 11.98
C VAL A 243 1.72 -1.38 11.13
N ARG A 244 2.32 -0.97 9.99
CA ARG A 244 1.77 0.05 9.08
C ARG A 244 0.38 -0.29 8.53
N THR A 245 0.07 -1.58 8.41
CA THR A 245 -1.24 -2.07 7.91
C THR A 245 -2.39 -1.97 8.93
N PHE A 246 -2.11 -1.68 10.20
CA PHE A 246 -3.10 -1.70 11.30
C PHE A 246 -3.76 -0.34 11.60
N LEU A 247 -3.56 0.68 10.76
CA LEU A 247 -4.02 2.06 10.96
C LEU A 247 -5.52 2.30 10.71
N SER A 248 -6.36 1.27 10.53
CA SER A 248 -7.80 1.50 10.40
C SER A 248 -8.40 1.96 11.74
N ALA A 249 -8.88 3.21 11.79
CA ALA A 249 -9.44 3.85 12.98
C ALA A 249 -10.74 3.21 13.52
N ARG A 250 -11.21 2.10 12.93
CA ARG A 250 -12.50 1.46 13.25
C ARG A 250 -12.30 0.05 13.81
N GLY A 251 -11.90 -0.03 15.08
CA GLY A 251 -11.90 -1.25 15.89
C GLY A 251 -12.43 -0.99 17.30
N GLN A 252 -12.96 -2.01 17.98
CA GLN A 252 -13.41 -1.88 19.38
C GLN A 252 -12.27 -1.45 20.32
N VAL A 253 -11.03 -1.90 20.04
CA VAL A 253 -9.83 -1.51 20.78
C VAL A 253 -9.56 -0.01 20.67
N ASN A 254 -9.61 0.56 19.45
CA ASN A 254 -9.41 2.00 19.24
C ASN A 254 -10.46 2.83 19.98
N ARG A 255 -11.72 2.37 20.06
CA ARG A 255 -12.75 3.05 20.85
C ARG A 255 -12.45 3.04 22.34
N GLY A 256 -11.94 1.93 22.88
CA GLY A 256 -11.51 1.85 24.28
C GLY A 256 -10.35 2.80 24.59
N ILE A 257 -9.36 2.86 23.70
CA ILE A 257 -8.22 3.78 23.82
C ILE A 257 -8.70 5.24 23.77
N GLN A 258 -9.52 5.60 22.78
CA GLN A 258 -10.10 6.96 22.67
C GLN A 258 -10.98 7.33 23.88
N SER A 259 -11.75 6.37 24.41
CA SER A 259 -12.55 6.58 25.62
C SER A 259 -11.69 6.85 26.83
N THR A 260 -10.58 6.11 27.00
CA THR A 260 -9.65 6.33 28.12
C THR A 260 -8.99 7.70 28.00
N LEU A 261 -8.55 8.09 26.80
CA LEU A 261 -7.96 9.42 26.55
C LEU A 261 -8.92 10.56 26.89
N ALA A 262 -10.21 10.40 26.59
CA ALA A 262 -11.21 11.44 26.81
C ALA A 262 -11.74 11.50 28.26
N GLN A 263 -11.85 10.36 28.93
CA GLN A 263 -12.58 10.26 30.21
C GLN A 263 -11.66 10.00 31.41
N GLU A 264 -10.56 9.27 31.22
CA GLU A 264 -9.68 8.81 32.30
C GLU A 264 -8.19 8.91 31.91
N PRO A 265 -7.70 10.09 31.47
CA PRO A 265 -6.34 10.27 30.93
C PRO A 265 -5.23 9.88 31.92
N ALA A 266 -5.36 10.25 33.20
CA ALA A 266 -4.41 9.88 34.26
C ALA A 266 -4.31 8.35 34.50
N ARG A 267 -5.30 7.57 34.08
CA ARG A 267 -5.30 6.10 34.21
C ARG A 267 -4.84 5.39 32.94
N PHE A 268 -4.45 6.14 31.90
CA PHE A 268 -4.11 5.57 30.60
C PHE A 268 -3.00 4.51 30.69
N LEU A 269 -1.94 4.80 31.45
CA LEU A 269 -0.82 3.89 31.69
C LEU A 269 -1.28 2.56 32.34
N ALA A 270 -2.31 2.61 33.19
CA ALA A 270 -2.82 1.43 33.89
C ALA A 270 -3.82 0.62 33.06
N TYR A 271 -4.58 1.27 32.17
CA TYR A 271 -5.69 0.66 31.44
C TYR A 271 -5.33 0.18 30.03
N ASN A 272 -4.29 0.75 29.42
CA ASN A 272 -3.94 0.47 28.03
C ASN A 272 -2.58 -0.21 27.91
N ASN A 273 -2.45 -1.04 26.87
CA ASN A 273 -1.17 -1.66 26.54
C ASN A 273 -0.15 -0.60 26.10
N GLY A 274 1.08 -0.78 26.55
CA GLY A 274 2.22 0.04 26.16
C GLY A 274 2.72 -0.23 24.73
N LEU A 275 3.90 0.30 24.44
CA LEU A 275 4.62 0.12 23.19
C LEU A 275 5.70 -0.95 23.36
N THR A 276 5.87 -1.81 22.35
CA THR A 276 7.14 -2.50 22.14
C THR A 276 7.84 -1.90 20.94
N THR A 277 9.11 -1.55 21.12
CA THR A 277 9.91 -0.82 20.15
C THR A 277 11.31 -1.41 20.03
N THR A 278 11.97 -1.12 18.91
CA THR A 278 13.34 -1.53 18.63
C THR A 278 14.16 -0.32 18.20
N ALA A 279 15.46 -0.33 18.48
CA ALA A 279 16.43 0.65 18.00
C ALA A 279 17.76 -0.06 17.74
N THR A 280 18.58 0.49 16.85
CA THR A 280 19.94 -0.04 16.63
C THR A 280 20.92 0.51 17.66
N GLU A 281 20.76 1.78 18.05
CA GLU A 281 21.60 2.42 19.05
C GLU A 281 20.78 3.21 20.06
N VAL A 282 21.28 3.23 21.30
CA VAL A 282 20.69 3.93 22.44
C VAL A 282 21.79 4.71 23.13
N GLU A 283 21.64 6.03 23.16
CA GLU A 283 22.52 6.89 23.95
C GLU A 283 21.94 7.06 25.35
N LEU A 284 22.68 6.60 26.36
CA LEU A 284 22.27 6.69 27.75
C LEU A 284 22.86 7.93 28.42
N GLY A 285 22.03 8.59 29.21
CA GLY A 285 22.42 9.61 30.17
C GLY A 285 22.24 9.15 31.61
N ARG A 286 22.51 10.06 32.53
CA ARG A 286 22.19 9.93 33.96
C ARG A 286 21.57 11.23 34.44
N SER A 287 20.46 11.12 35.15
CA SER A 287 19.97 12.18 36.04
C SER A 287 20.50 11.95 37.46
N SER A 288 20.11 12.81 38.39
CA SER A 288 20.46 12.64 39.81
C SER A 288 19.93 11.35 40.43
N GLU A 289 18.89 10.74 39.83
CA GLU A 289 18.14 9.65 40.46
C GLU A 289 18.08 8.36 39.60
N CYS A 290 18.30 8.44 38.29
CA CYS A 290 18.17 7.27 37.42
C CYS A 290 18.97 7.37 36.11
N THR A 291 19.07 6.24 35.41
CA THR A 291 19.53 6.17 34.02
C THR A 291 18.46 6.73 33.11
N THR A 292 18.87 7.52 32.11
CA THR A 292 17.97 8.11 31.12
C THR A 292 18.36 7.69 29.71
N ILE A 293 17.41 7.67 28.78
CA ILE A 293 17.62 7.53 27.34
C ILE A 293 17.67 8.96 26.77
N ARG A 294 18.84 9.37 26.28
CA ARG A 294 19.01 10.68 25.63
C ARG A 294 18.58 10.64 24.18
N SER A 295 19.05 9.65 23.43
CA SER A 295 18.71 9.52 22.02
C SER A 295 18.56 8.07 21.56
N LEU A 296 17.78 7.87 20.51
CA LEU A 296 17.56 6.59 19.84
C LEU A 296 17.87 6.72 18.35
N HIS A 297 18.58 5.74 17.81
CA HIS A 297 18.84 5.61 16.38
C HIS A 297 18.03 4.45 15.81
N ARG A 298 17.44 4.69 14.63
CA ARG A 298 16.59 3.74 13.90
C ARG A 298 15.43 3.23 14.75
N TRP A 299 14.80 4.14 15.50
CA TRP A 299 13.71 3.79 16.39
C TRP A 299 12.48 3.34 15.61
N GLN A 300 11.93 2.18 15.95
CA GLN A 300 10.74 1.61 15.34
C GLN A 300 9.76 1.04 16.37
N ILE A 301 8.48 1.28 16.15
CA ILE A 301 7.38 0.69 16.92
C ILE A 301 6.96 -0.61 16.24
N VAL A 302 7.18 -1.72 16.93
CA VAL A 302 6.84 -3.08 16.46
C VAL A 302 5.54 -3.61 17.07
N ASN A 303 5.09 -3.02 18.18
CA ASN A 303 3.76 -3.22 18.76
C ASN A 303 3.29 -1.91 19.42
N GLY A 304 2.01 -1.58 19.25
CA GLY A 304 1.42 -0.35 19.78
C GLY A 304 1.01 0.69 18.72
N GLY A 305 1.04 0.34 17.43
CA GLY A 305 0.64 1.26 16.35
C GLY A 305 -0.78 1.84 16.50
N GLN A 306 -1.74 1.06 17.02
CA GLN A 306 -3.09 1.54 17.33
C GLN A 306 -3.10 2.55 18.48
N THR A 307 -2.30 2.33 19.52
CA THR A 307 -2.12 3.25 20.65
C THR A 307 -1.53 4.58 20.16
N THR A 308 -0.41 4.52 19.43
CA THR A 308 0.26 5.70 18.86
C THR A 308 -0.66 6.49 17.94
N ALA A 309 -1.32 5.82 16.99
CA ALA A 309 -2.23 6.48 16.04
C ALA A 309 -3.47 7.07 16.74
N SER A 310 -4.00 6.40 17.77
CA SER A 310 -5.14 6.90 18.55
C SER A 310 -4.77 8.15 19.33
N ILE A 311 -3.59 8.18 19.95
CA ILE A 311 -3.08 9.36 20.66
C ILE A 311 -2.90 10.53 19.69
N ALA A 312 -2.22 10.31 18.56
CA ALA A 312 -2.00 11.35 17.55
C ALA A 312 -3.33 11.88 16.98
N HIS A 313 -4.29 10.99 16.68
CA HIS A 313 -5.62 11.38 16.22
C HIS A 313 -6.40 12.18 17.27
N PHE A 314 -6.30 11.79 18.54
CA PHE A 314 -6.96 12.49 19.64
C PHE A 314 -6.46 13.92 19.78
N LEU A 315 -5.13 14.12 19.70
CA LEU A 315 -4.48 15.43 19.77
C LEU A 315 -4.83 16.35 18.60
N ARG A 316 -4.88 15.82 17.37
CA ARG A 316 -5.26 16.62 16.19
C ARG A 316 -6.69 17.15 16.25
N ASN A 317 -7.60 16.43 16.93
CA ASN A 317 -9.02 16.77 16.97
C ASN A 317 -9.45 17.49 18.26
N ASN A 318 -8.70 17.37 19.36
CA ASN A 318 -9.01 17.99 20.64
C ASN A 318 -7.91 18.97 21.02
N LYS A 319 -8.24 20.27 21.10
CA LYS A 319 -7.29 21.36 21.40
C LYS A 319 -6.99 21.55 22.90
N SER A 320 -7.42 20.63 23.77
CA SER A 320 -7.14 20.75 25.21
C SER A 320 -5.76 20.16 25.51
N GLU A 321 -4.75 21.03 25.50
CA GLU A 321 -3.36 20.67 25.82
C GLU A 321 -3.21 20.11 27.25
N ASP A 322 -4.07 20.48 28.19
CA ASP A 322 -3.94 20.05 29.59
C ASP A 322 -4.19 18.54 29.80
N ILE A 323 -5.03 17.91 28.95
CA ILE A 323 -5.43 16.50 29.10
C ILE A 323 -4.28 15.55 28.72
N ILE A 324 -3.43 15.96 27.75
CA ILE A 324 -2.39 15.07 27.24
C ILE A 324 -1.20 14.94 28.17
N ASP A 325 -0.95 15.96 29.00
CA ASP A 325 0.17 16.00 29.92
C ASP A 325 -0.02 15.00 31.08
N GLU A 326 -1.26 14.57 31.34
CA GLU A 326 -1.59 13.49 32.28
C GLU A 326 -1.41 12.08 31.69
N VAL A 327 -1.24 11.96 30.36
CA VAL A 327 -1.20 10.66 29.67
C VAL A 327 0.23 10.18 29.53
N SER A 328 0.49 9.00 30.09
CA SER A 328 1.77 8.31 30.02
C SER A 328 1.62 6.91 29.45
N ILE A 329 2.61 6.44 28.70
CA ILE A 329 2.60 5.12 28.05
C ILE A 329 3.83 4.32 28.46
N GLN A 330 3.64 3.06 28.81
CA GLN A 330 4.76 2.14 29.05
C GLN A 330 5.47 1.86 27.71
N MET A 331 6.80 1.92 27.69
CA MET A 331 7.61 1.54 26.54
C MET A 331 8.57 0.42 26.94
N LYS A 332 8.57 -0.68 26.17
CA LYS A 332 9.62 -1.70 26.16
C LYS A 332 10.47 -1.50 24.92
N LEU A 333 11.72 -1.13 25.10
CA LEU A 333 12.69 -0.93 24.02
C LEU A 333 13.69 -2.08 24.02
N VAL A 334 13.95 -2.65 22.84
CA VAL A 334 14.98 -3.68 22.63
C VAL A 334 16.02 -3.15 21.66
N THR A 335 17.29 -3.13 22.05
CA THR A 335 18.39 -2.83 21.12
C THR A 335 18.74 -4.06 20.32
N VAL A 336 18.99 -3.84 19.03
CA VAL A 336 19.34 -4.92 18.11
C VAL A 336 20.62 -4.53 17.36
N SER A 337 21.62 -5.40 17.37
CA SER A 337 22.82 -5.25 16.57
C SER A 337 22.48 -5.18 15.07
N GLU A 338 23.29 -4.48 14.29
CA GLU A 338 23.11 -4.37 12.83
C GLU A 338 23.11 -5.74 12.14
N SER A 339 23.93 -6.68 12.62
CA SER A 339 24.05 -8.05 12.10
C SER A 339 22.80 -8.90 12.28
N ASP A 340 22.03 -8.69 13.35
CA ASP A 340 20.88 -9.52 13.73
C ASP A 340 19.53 -8.78 13.62
N SER A 341 19.59 -7.53 13.14
CA SER A 341 18.48 -6.57 13.08
C SER A 341 17.20 -7.17 12.51
N ALA A 342 17.24 -7.80 11.33
CA ALA A 342 16.05 -8.33 10.68
C ALA A 342 15.40 -9.50 11.45
N THR A 343 16.19 -10.48 11.89
CA THR A 343 15.69 -11.71 12.54
C THR A 343 15.15 -11.42 13.94
N VAL A 344 15.85 -10.60 14.72
CA VAL A 344 15.45 -10.27 16.09
C VAL A 344 14.26 -9.33 16.10
N VAL A 345 14.20 -8.31 15.22
CA VAL A 345 13.02 -7.43 15.10
C VAL A 345 11.77 -8.25 14.75
N GLN A 346 11.88 -9.21 13.82
CA GLN A 346 10.78 -10.12 13.49
C GLN A 346 10.35 -10.98 14.69
N ALA A 347 11.31 -11.53 15.44
CA ALA A 347 11.02 -12.31 16.64
C ALA A 347 10.33 -11.47 17.72
N VAL A 348 10.86 -10.28 18.01
CA VAL A 348 10.28 -9.35 18.99
C VAL A 348 8.86 -8.97 18.58
N ALA A 349 8.62 -8.64 17.30
CA ALA A 349 7.29 -8.37 16.79
C ALA A 349 6.35 -9.58 16.96
N LYS A 350 6.79 -10.78 16.56
CA LYS A 350 6.04 -12.03 16.72
C LYS A 350 5.63 -12.29 18.17
N TYR A 351 6.56 -12.18 19.12
CA TYR A 351 6.30 -12.48 20.53
C TYR A 351 5.54 -11.36 21.25
N ALA A 352 5.81 -10.08 20.94
CA ALA A 352 5.05 -8.97 21.50
C ALA A 352 3.57 -9.01 21.06
N ASN A 353 3.32 -9.44 19.82
CA ASN A 353 1.97 -9.63 19.30
C ASN A 353 1.26 -10.86 19.91
N SER A 354 2.01 -11.85 20.42
CA SER A 354 1.45 -13.10 20.98
C SER A 354 0.86 -12.98 22.39
N GLN A 355 1.12 -11.87 23.11
CA GLN A 355 0.59 -11.63 24.47
C GLN A 355 -0.85 -11.10 24.49
N ASN A 356 -1.32 -10.45 23.43
CA ASN A 356 -2.75 -10.43 23.15
C ASN A 356 -3.09 -11.74 22.45
N ARG A 357 -4.27 -12.34 22.68
CA ARG A 357 -4.67 -13.61 22.05
C ARG A 357 -4.87 -13.44 20.54
N VAL A 358 -3.77 -13.21 19.84
CA VAL A 358 -3.54 -13.35 18.41
C VAL A 358 -3.57 -14.85 18.21
N SER A 359 -4.61 -15.32 17.56
CA SER A 359 -4.72 -16.75 17.28
C SER A 359 -3.51 -17.17 16.45
N ALA A 360 -3.02 -18.42 16.59
CA ALA A 360 -1.96 -18.92 15.71
C ALA A 360 -2.28 -18.60 14.24
N ALA A 361 -3.55 -18.76 13.86
CA ALA A 361 -4.10 -18.30 12.60
C ALA A 361 -3.68 -16.87 12.23
N ASP A 362 -3.85 -15.86 13.08
CA ASP A 362 -3.47 -14.46 12.82
C ASP A 362 -1.97 -14.28 12.51
N LEU A 363 -1.10 -15.05 13.16
CA LEU A 363 0.35 -15.06 12.89
C LEU A 363 0.69 -15.61 11.49
N PHE A 364 -0.11 -16.54 10.98
CA PHE A 364 0.05 -17.13 9.65
C PHE A 364 -0.61 -16.32 8.53
N SER A 365 -1.23 -15.16 8.81
CA SER A 365 -1.90 -14.34 7.79
C SER A 365 -0.99 -13.83 6.65
N THR A 366 0.32 -13.84 6.86
CA THR A 366 1.36 -13.42 5.90
C THR A 366 2.02 -14.59 5.17
N HIS A 367 1.69 -15.84 5.51
CA HIS A 367 2.23 -17.01 4.82
C HIS A 367 1.77 -17.02 3.36
N GLU A 368 2.68 -17.38 2.44
CA GLU A 368 2.46 -17.33 0.98
C GLU A 368 1.17 -18.04 0.56
N PHE A 369 0.88 -19.17 1.19
CA PHE A 369 -0.37 -19.92 1.01
C PHE A 369 -1.63 -19.04 1.20
N HIS A 370 -1.71 -18.27 2.28
CA HIS A 370 -2.88 -17.45 2.59
C HIS A 370 -2.98 -16.21 1.68
N ILE A 371 -1.85 -15.66 1.26
CA ILE A 371 -1.78 -14.60 0.25
C ILE A 371 -2.34 -15.12 -1.08
N ARG A 372 -1.91 -16.31 -1.49
CA ARG A 372 -2.38 -16.94 -2.73
C ARG A 372 -3.86 -17.29 -2.68
N MET A 373 -4.34 -17.81 -1.56
CA MET A 373 -5.78 -18.07 -1.34
C MET A 373 -6.62 -16.79 -1.41
N GLU A 374 -6.14 -15.68 -0.84
CA GLU A 374 -6.79 -14.39 -1.02
C GLU A 374 -6.86 -14.02 -2.49
N GLN A 375 -5.73 -14.03 -3.20
CA GLN A 375 -5.66 -13.67 -4.62
C GLN A 375 -6.63 -14.50 -5.47
N ILE A 376 -6.74 -15.81 -5.20
CA ILE A 376 -7.70 -16.69 -5.87
C ILE A 376 -9.13 -16.23 -5.56
N SER A 377 -9.47 -15.98 -4.30
CA SER A 377 -10.82 -15.51 -3.91
C SER A 377 -11.22 -14.17 -4.55
N ARG A 378 -10.23 -13.30 -4.85
CA ARG A 378 -10.48 -12.05 -5.58
C ARG A 378 -10.78 -12.27 -7.05
N ARG A 379 -10.16 -13.28 -7.66
CA ARG A 379 -10.21 -13.55 -9.11
C ARG A 379 -11.33 -14.50 -9.50
N LEU A 380 -11.48 -15.59 -8.75
CA LEU A 380 -12.43 -16.67 -9.03
C LEU A 380 -13.77 -16.36 -8.38
N LYS A 381 -14.80 -16.11 -9.20
CA LYS A 381 -16.16 -15.90 -8.69
C LYS A 381 -16.78 -17.23 -8.25
N ALA A 382 -17.62 -17.16 -7.22
CA ALA A 382 -18.44 -18.28 -6.80
C ALA A 382 -19.50 -18.58 -7.89
N PRO A 383 -19.90 -19.85 -8.06
CA PRO A 383 -21.04 -20.20 -8.92
C PRO A 383 -22.29 -19.41 -8.53
N ALA A 384 -23.09 -19.01 -9.51
CA ALA A 384 -24.35 -18.33 -9.25
C ALA A 384 -25.27 -19.23 -8.41
N LYS A 385 -25.82 -18.69 -7.32
CA LYS A 385 -26.92 -19.36 -6.60
C LYS A 385 -28.19 -19.30 -7.45
N GLU A 386 -28.99 -20.36 -7.43
CA GLU A 386 -30.28 -20.41 -8.12
C GLU A 386 -31.12 -19.16 -7.79
N GLY A 387 -31.52 -18.43 -8.84
CA GLY A 387 -32.33 -17.21 -8.73
C GLY A 387 -31.58 -15.87 -8.84
N HIS A 388 -30.23 -15.85 -8.81
CA HIS A 388 -29.45 -14.63 -9.00
C HIS A 388 -28.74 -14.61 -10.37
N GLN A 389 -28.90 -13.52 -11.13
CA GLN A 389 -28.31 -13.34 -12.48
C GLN A 389 -26.82 -12.93 -12.47
N TYR A 390 -26.24 -12.64 -11.31
CA TYR A 390 -24.85 -12.20 -11.19
C TYR A 390 -24.05 -13.18 -10.33
N GLN A 391 -22.80 -13.42 -10.75
CA GLN A 391 -21.85 -14.19 -9.97
C GLN A 391 -21.31 -13.34 -8.82
N THR A 392 -21.39 -13.87 -7.61
CA THR A 392 -20.81 -13.25 -6.41
C THR A 392 -19.39 -13.79 -6.19
N GLY A 393 -18.53 -13.03 -5.52
CA GLY A 393 -17.22 -13.50 -5.09
C GLY A 393 -17.31 -14.19 -3.73
N TRP A 394 -16.57 -15.28 -3.56
CA TRP A 394 -16.27 -15.80 -2.24
C TRP A 394 -15.08 -15.01 -1.70
N PHE A 395 -15.18 -14.50 -0.47
CA PHE A 395 -14.14 -13.64 0.11
C PHE A 395 -13.28 -14.47 1.06
N TYR A 396 -11.99 -14.59 0.79
CA TYR A 396 -11.08 -15.24 1.72
C TYR A 396 -10.51 -14.23 2.72
N GLU A 397 -10.91 -14.34 3.98
CA GLU A 397 -10.45 -13.48 5.07
C GLU A 397 -9.17 -14.06 5.68
N ARG A 398 -8.02 -13.62 5.16
CA ARG A 398 -6.71 -14.03 5.69
C ARG A 398 -6.31 -13.26 6.93
N ALA A 399 -6.79 -12.04 7.13
CA ALA A 399 -6.57 -11.25 8.35
C ALA A 399 -7.91 -10.96 9.03
N ARG A 400 -7.99 -11.10 10.35
CA ARG A 400 -9.25 -10.92 11.08
C ARG A 400 -9.85 -9.53 10.80
N GLY A 401 -11.10 -9.51 10.34
CA GLY A 401 -11.82 -8.26 10.04
C GLY A 401 -11.45 -7.61 8.69
N GLN A 402 -10.65 -8.27 7.85
CA GLN A 402 -10.30 -7.79 6.51
C GLN A 402 -11.54 -7.51 5.66
N TRP A 403 -12.60 -8.32 5.76
CA TRP A 403 -13.85 -8.06 5.01
C TRP A 403 -14.50 -6.74 5.41
N GLU A 404 -14.55 -6.45 6.71
CA GLU A 404 -15.15 -5.20 7.22
C GLU A 404 -14.27 -3.98 6.89
N ASN A 405 -12.95 -4.15 6.90
CA ASN A 405 -12.00 -3.13 6.47
C ASN A 405 -12.16 -2.82 4.99
N ASP A 406 -12.19 -3.84 4.12
CA ASP A 406 -12.36 -3.69 2.68
C ASP A 406 -13.71 -3.05 2.34
N ARG A 407 -14.78 -3.43 3.05
CA ARG A 407 -16.09 -2.78 2.94
C ARG A 407 -15.99 -1.31 3.30
N THR A 408 -15.44 -1.00 4.47
CA THR A 408 -15.37 0.36 5.00
C THR A 408 -14.48 1.27 4.15
N ALA A 409 -13.39 0.73 3.60
CA ALA A 409 -12.48 1.42 2.70
C ALA A 409 -13.15 1.85 1.40
N ARG A 410 -14.31 1.28 1.04
CA ARG A 410 -15.10 1.72 -0.13
C ARG A 410 -15.71 3.11 0.04
N GLY A 411 -15.73 3.70 1.24
CA GLY A 411 -16.19 5.07 1.43
C GLY A 411 -17.69 5.18 1.67
N SER A 412 -18.46 5.61 0.68
CA SER A 412 -19.89 5.96 0.86
C SER A 412 -20.77 4.74 1.17
N ALA A 413 -21.95 4.96 1.79
CA ALA A 413 -22.89 3.88 2.09
C ALA A 413 -23.34 3.10 0.83
N GLY A 414 -23.42 3.78 -0.32
CA GLY A 414 -23.74 3.14 -1.60
C GLY A 414 -22.62 2.23 -2.14
N GLU A 415 -21.36 2.63 -1.98
CA GLU A 415 -20.21 1.81 -2.40
C GLU A 415 -19.99 0.62 -1.46
N GLN A 416 -20.26 0.81 -0.16
CA GLN A 416 -20.31 -0.29 0.82
C GLN A 416 -21.38 -1.32 0.42
N ALA A 417 -22.59 -0.88 0.04
CA ALA A 417 -23.66 -1.77 -0.41
C ALA A 417 -23.31 -2.52 -1.71
N LYS A 418 -22.62 -1.86 -2.67
CA LYS A 418 -22.12 -2.53 -3.88
C LYS A 418 -21.08 -3.62 -3.56
N PHE A 419 -20.18 -3.36 -2.62
CA PHE A 419 -19.22 -4.36 -2.16
C PHE A 419 -19.90 -5.55 -1.46
N GLU A 420 -20.93 -5.31 -0.66
CA GLU A 420 -21.72 -6.37 -0.04
C GLU A 420 -22.49 -7.23 -1.05
N LEU A 421 -22.93 -6.62 -2.16
CA LEU A 421 -23.50 -7.34 -3.31
C LEU A 421 -22.46 -8.19 -4.03
N GLU A 422 -21.23 -7.68 -4.20
CA GLU A 422 -20.16 -8.41 -4.88
C GLU A 422 -19.55 -9.51 -4.01
N TYR A 423 -19.35 -9.26 -2.72
CA TYR A 423 -18.75 -10.19 -1.75
C TYR A 423 -19.67 -10.32 -0.53
N PRO A 424 -20.78 -11.08 -0.63
CA PRO A 424 -21.70 -11.26 0.48
C PRO A 424 -21.01 -11.79 1.72
N LYS A 425 -21.35 -11.26 2.89
CA LYS A 425 -20.78 -11.70 4.17
C LYS A 425 -20.98 -13.19 4.43
N SER A 426 -22.03 -13.79 3.86
CA SER A 426 -22.33 -15.23 3.94
C SER A 426 -21.43 -16.11 3.05
N GLN A 427 -20.68 -15.53 2.12
CA GLN A 427 -19.69 -16.21 1.27
C GLN A 427 -18.26 -15.87 1.67
N ARG A 428 -18.07 -15.41 2.91
CA ARG A 428 -16.76 -15.15 3.50
C ARG A 428 -16.22 -16.42 4.13
N ILE A 429 -15.02 -16.83 3.72
CA ILE A 429 -14.30 -18.00 4.23
C ILE A 429 -13.09 -17.48 5.02
N THR A 430 -13.00 -17.79 6.31
CA THR A 430 -11.82 -17.49 7.11
C THR A 430 -10.77 -18.60 6.96
N LYS A 431 -9.55 -18.35 7.43
CA LYS A 431 -8.48 -19.36 7.50
C LYS A 431 -8.89 -20.66 8.22
N THR A 432 -9.59 -20.53 9.34
CA THR A 432 -10.09 -21.67 10.11
C THR A 432 -11.25 -22.38 9.41
N ASP A 433 -12.07 -21.67 8.64
CA ASP A 433 -13.12 -22.29 7.82
C ASP A 433 -12.49 -23.13 6.70
N TRP A 434 -11.46 -22.61 6.04
CA TRP A 434 -10.76 -23.33 4.99
C TRP A 434 -10.11 -24.62 5.49
N ALA A 435 -9.38 -24.56 6.61
CA ALA A 435 -8.77 -25.75 7.22
C ALA A 435 -9.82 -26.81 7.59
N LYS A 436 -10.96 -26.37 8.14
CA LYS A 436 -12.10 -27.24 8.41
C LYS A 436 -12.63 -27.90 7.13
N TYR A 437 -12.81 -27.14 6.06
CA TYR A 437 -13.35 -27.65 4.81
C TYR A 437 -12.38 -28.64 4.13
N ASP A 438 -11.09 -28.34 4.11
CA ASP A 438 -10.07 -29.21 3.52
C ASP A 438 -9.97 -30.55 4.26
N TYR A 439 -9.87 -30.54 5.58
CA TYR A 439 -9.82 -31.78 6.37
C TYR A 439 -11.13 -32.57 6.30
N CYS A 440 -12.29 -31.90 6.27
CA CYS A 440 -13.56 -32.59 6.03
C CYS A 440 -13.61 -33.23 4.64
N TRP A 441 -13.14 -32.53 3.61
CA TRP A 441 -13.11 -33.02 2.22
C TRP A 441 -12.20 -34.23 2.07
N ASN A 442 -11.06 -34.21 2.77
CA ASN A 442 -10.10 -35.32 2.83
C ASN A 442 -10.49 -36.42 3.83
N GLN A 443 -11.76 -36.47 4.26
CA GLN A 443 -12.31 -37.52 5.13
C GLN A 443 -11.66 -37.64 6.52
N HIS A 444 -11.23 -36.51 7.10
CA HIS A 444 -10.72 -36.41 8.48
C HIS A 444 -11.67 -35.64 9.44
N PRO A 445 -12.96 -36.01 9.57
CA PRO A 445 -13.91 -35.29 10.44
C PRO A 445 -13.61 -35.45 11.93
N ASP A 446 -12.89 -36.50 12.33
CA ASP A 446 -12.45 -36.76 13.69
C ASP A 446 -11.45 -35.69 14.19
N LEU A 447 -10.57 -35.20 13.29
CA LEU A 447 -9.64 -34.12 13.59
C LEU A 447 -10.35 -32.76 13.65
N VAL A 448 -11.28 -32.51 12.73
CA VAL A 448 -12.08 -31.28 12.71
C VAL A 448 -12.92 -31.14 13.99
N SER A 449 -13.42 -32.25 14.52
CA SER A 449 -14.26 -32.28 15.73
C SER A 449 -13.52 -31.85 17.00
N LYS A 450 -12.18 -31.85 16.99
CA LYS A 450 -11.33 -31.34 18.10
C LYS A 450 -11.26 -29.81 18.14
N GLY A 451 -11.73 -29.13 17.09
CA GLY A 451 -11.84 -27.68 17.00
C GLY A 451 -11.17 -27.11 15.74
N ALA A 452 -11.71 -26.05 15.16
CA ALA A 452 -11.19 -25.47 13.90
C ALA A 452 -9.76 -24.90 14.01
N GLN A 453 -9.25 -24.68 15.23
CA GLN A 453 -7.86 -24.29 15.48
C GLN A 453 -6.89 -25.47 15.58
N SER A 454 -7.36 -26.71 15.82
CA SER A 454 -6.49 -27.87 15.94
C SER A 454 -6.09 -28.49 14.60
N VAL A 455 -6.77 -28.10 13.52
CA VAL A 455 -6.52 -28.54 12.13
C VAL A 455 -6.01 -27.42 11.23
N PHE A 456 -5.79 -26.24 11.80
CA PHE A 456 -5.24 -25.09 11.10
C PHE A 456 -3.70 -25.13 11.11
#